data_AF-A0A386RD97-F1
#
_entry.id   AF-A0A386RD97-F1
#
_cell.length_a   1.000
_cell.length_b   1.000
_cell.length_c   1.000
_cell.angle_alpha   90.00
_cell.angle_beta   90.00
_cell.angle_gamma   90.00
#
_symmetry.space_group_name_H-M   'P 1'
#
loop_
_entity.id
_entity.type
_entity.pdbx_description
1 polymer ?
#
loop_
_entity_poly.entity_id
_entity_poly.type
_entity_poly.pdbx_seq_one_letter_code
_entity_poly.pdbx_strand_id
1 'polypeptide(L)'
;MKNIPATKVTEEDITKTVTYASNGHIIPVDSNDQPIPGAEHPIFSTDPDDPTKVIDGRILVVPGYKPEQGKPNDPVAPAKNPSQNVNVSYIKESTQPPAPDNPTPQPTPTPEPKKPETRNSKDSRKG
;
A
#
# COMPACT_ATOMS: atom_id res chain seq x y z
N MET A 1 -43.06 63.30 27.76
CA MET A 1 -42.19 62.11 27.70
C MET A 1 -42.57 61.30 26.46
N LYS A 2 -41.60 60.89 25.63
CA LYS A 2 -41.84 60.01 24.46
C LYS A 2 -41.66 58.56 24.90
N ASN A 3 -42.64 57.70 24.63
CA ASN A 3 -42.58 56.27 24.93
C ASN A 3 -42.03 55.54 23.69
N ILE A 4 -40.94 54.79 23.83
CA ILE A 4 -40.39 53.94 22.76
C ILE A 4 -41.03 52.55 22.90
N PRO A 5 -41.70 52.01 21.87
CA PRO A 5 -42.28 50.68 21.95
C PRO A 5 -41.17 49.63 22.04
N ALA A 6 -41.28 48.72 23.00
CA ALA A 6 -40.37 47.58 23.12
C ALA A 6 -40.55 46.63 21.92
N THR A 7 -39.45 46.23 21.30
CA THR A 7 -39.46 45.25 20.21
C THR A 7 -39.72 43.86 20.77
N LYS A 8 -40.81 43.22 20.34
CA LYS A 8 -41.16 41.85 20.72
C LYS A 8 -40.18 40.89 20.06
N VAL A 9 -39.37 40.18 20.85
CA VAL A 9 -38.54 39.07 20.38
C VAL A 9 -39.39 37.80 20.37
N THR A 10 -39.45 37.12 19.24
CA THR A 10 -40.06 35.79 19.10
C THR A 10 -38.96 34.76 18.95
N GLU A 11 -38.98 33.77 19.83
CA GLU A 11 -38.08 32.61 19.78
C GLU A 11 -38.80 31.52 18.98
N GLU A 12 -38.23 31.11 17.86
CA GLU A 12 -38.79 30.06 17.00
C GLU A 12 -38.01 28.77 17.19
N ASP A 13 -38.72 27.65 17.40
CA ASP A 13 -38.12 26.33 17.46
C ASP A 13 -37.73 25.87 16.04
N ILE A 14 -36.43 25.91 15.73
CA ILE A 14 -35.91 25.47 14.44
C ILE A 14 -35.52 23.99 14.54
N THR A 15 -36.28 23.13 13.87
CA THR A 15 -35.89 21.72 13.67
C THR A 15 -35.08 21.57 12.40
N LYS A 16 -33.92 20.90 12.48
CA LYS A 16 -33.12 20.51 11.32
C LYS A 16 -33.07 18.99 11.20
N THR A 17 -33.46 18.47 10.05
CA THR A 17 -33.29 17.05 9.72
C THR A 17 -31.88 16.83 9.17
N VAL A 18 -31.14 15.88 9.76
CA VAL A 18 -29.84 15.45 9.26
C VAL A 18 -29.99 14.06 8.65
N THR A 19 -29.58 13.91 7.40
CA THR A 19 -29.55 12.62 6.70
C THR A 19 -28.11 12.14 6.64
N TYR A 20 -27.86 10.93 7.14
CA TYR A 20 -26.55 10.29 7.08
C TYR A 20 -26.49 9.25 5.97
N ALA A 21 -25.40 9.24 5.21
CA ALA A 21 -25.06 8.18 4.27
C ALA A 21 -23.98 7.28 4.90
N SER A 22 -23.97 5.99 4.56
CA SER A 22 -22.88 5.10 4.97
C SER A 22 -21.57 5.53 4.32
N ASN A 23 -20.47 5.31 5.03
CA ASN A 23 -19.13 5.46 4.48
C ASN A 23 -18.84 4.34 3.47
N GLY A 24 -17.95 4.63 2.53
CA GLY A 24 -17.48 3.68 1.54
C GLY A 24 -16.60 2.58 2.15
N HIS A 25 -16.41 1.53 1.37
CA HIS A 25 -15.56 0.39 1.71
C HIS A 25 -14.30 0.36 0.83
N ILE A 26 -13.26 -0.27 1.35
CA ILE A 26 -12.13 -0.74 0.54
C ILE A 26 -12.53 -2.10 -0.03
N ILE A 27 -12.50 -2.23 -1.35
CA ILE A 27 -12.86 -3.46 -2.07
C ILE A 27 -11.61 -4.05 -2.71
N PRO A 28 -11.07 -5.17 -2.21
CA PRO A 28 -10.02 -5.92 -2.88
C PRO A 28 -10.55 -6.47 -4.21
N VAL A 29 -9.92 -6.09 -5.32
CA VAL A 29 -10.27 -6.57 -6.66
C VAL A 29 -9.12 -7.32 -7.32
N ASP A 30 -9.45 -8.24 -8.22
CA ASP A 30 -8.48 -8.94 -9.06
C ASP A 30 -8.05 -8.11 -10.28
N SER A 31 -7.21 -8.69 -11.14
CA SER A 31 -6.72 -8.03 -12.36
C SER A 31 -7.79 -7.73 -13.41
N ASN A 32 -9.02 -8.21 -13.21
CA ASN A 32 -10.18 -7.92 -14.06
C ASN A 32 -11.14 -6.92 -13.38
N ASP A 33 -10.69 -6.25 -12.33
CA ASP A 33 -11.48 -5.35 -11.49
C ASP A 33 -12.70 -6.01 -10.83
N GLN A 34 -12.66 -7.35 -10.64
CA GLN A 34 -13.72 -8.08 -9.95
C GLN A 34 -13.38 -8.26 -8.46
N PRO A 35 -14.35 -8.11 -7.54
CA PRO A 35 -14.13 -8.35 -6.11
C PRO A 35 -13.61 -9.77 -5.85
N ILE A 36 -12.56 -9.89 -5.04
CA ILE A 36 -11.99 -11.19 -4.68
C ILE A 36 -12.95 -11.92 -3.72
N PRO A 37 -13.45 -13.12 -4.08
CA PRO A 37 -14.38 -13.84 -3.21
C PRO A 37 -13.76 -14.17 -1.84
N GLY A 38 -14.50 -13.84 -0.77
CA GLY A 38 -14.08 -14.13 0.61
C GLY A 38 -13.03 -13.17 1.18
N ALA A 39 -12.63 -12.13 0.44
CA ALA A 39 -11.83 -11.04 1.00
C ALA A 39 -12.69 -10.12 1.87
N GLU A 40 -12.11 -9.59 2.95
CA GLU A 40 -12.76 -8.61 3.81
C GLU A 40 -12.93 -7.26 3.10
N HIS A 41 -14.05 -6.59 3.33
CA HIS A 41 -14.38 -5.27 2.78
C HIS A 41 -14.47 -4.22 3.90
N PRO A 42 -13.33 -3.76 4.46
CA PRO A 42 -13.35 -2.83 5.58
C PRO A 42 -13.97 -1.50 5.17
N ILE A 43 -14.73 -0.90 6.09
CA ILE A 43 -15.33 0.43 5.92
C ILE A 43 -14.32 1.52 6.31
N PHE A 44 -14.35 2.67 5.63
CA PHE A 44 -13.62 3.84 6.09
C PHE A 44 -14.23 4.36 7.40
N SER A 45 -13.38 4.60 8.39
CA SER A 45 -13.82 5.14 9.69
C SER A 45 -14.09 6.64 9.58
N THR A 46 -15.11 7.12 10.30
CA THR A 46 -15.35 8.57 10.44
C THR A 46 -14.21 9.21 11.22
N ASP A 47 -13.79 10.39 10.81
CA ASP A 47 -12.79 11.17 11.53
C ASP A 47 -13.37 11.65 12.89
N PRO A 48 -12.74 11.32 14.03
CA PRO A 48 -13.24 11.73 15.35
C PRO A 48 -13.17 13.24 15.58
N ASP A 49 -12.32 13.97 14.86
CA ASP A 49 -12.15 15.42 14.98
C ASP A 49 -13.02 16.19 13.97
N ASP A 50 -13.38 15.58 12.83
CA ASP A 50 -14.30 16.15 11.83
C ASP A 50 -15.33 15.10 11.33
N PRO A 51 -16.57 15.10 11.86
CA PRO A 51 -17.58 14.10 11.51
C PRO A 51 -18.08 14.20 10.05
N THR A 52 -17.63 15.20 9.28
CA THR A 52 -17.92 15.31 7.85
C THR A 52 -16.89 14.60 6.97
N LYS A 53 -15.85 14.02 7.58
CA LYS A 53 -14.72 13.36 6.90
C LYS A 53 -14.59 11.92 7.32
N VAL A 54 -13.85 11.18 6.51
CA VAL A 54 -13.39 9.83 6.81
C VAL A 54 -11.87 9.81 6.80
N ILE A 55 -11.29 8.94 7.63
CA ILE A 55 -9.84 8.74 7.70
C ILE A 55 -9.38 7.60 6.78
N ASP A 56 -8.09 7.60 6.46
CA ASP A 56 -7.46 6.55 5.65
C ASP A 56 -7.69 5.16 6.22
N GLY A 57 -8.00 4.21 5.35
CA GLY A 57 -8.01 2.79 5.68
C GLY A 57 -6.65 2.15 5.42
N ARG A 58 -6.61 0.82 5.33
CA ARG A 58 -5.36 0.08 5.14
C ARG A 58 -5.48 -1.04 4.11
N ILE A 59 -4.39 -1.28 3.39
CA ILE A 59 -4.22 -2.48 2.56
C ILE A 59 -4.18 -3.72 3.48
N LEU A 60 -4.96 -4.74 3.13
CA LEU A 60 -5.08 -5.99 3.89
C LEU A 60 -4.18 -7.09 3.32
N VAL A 61 -3.99 -8.15 4.11
CA VAL A 61 -3.46 -9.42 3.62
C VAL A 61 -4.64 -10.24 3.08
N VAL A 62 -4.59 -10.60 1.80
CA VAL A 62 -5.61 -11.44 1.15
C VAL A 62 -4.98 -12.80 0.83
N PRO A 63 -5.47 -13.92 1.38
CA PRO A 63 -4.85 -15.23 1.17
C PRO A 63 -4.68 -15.61 -0.31
N GLY A 64 -3.46 -15.92 -0.73
CA GLY A 64 -3.13 -16.28 -2.12
C GLY A 64 -3.07 -15.09 -3.09
N TYR A 65 -3.05 -13.86 -2.58
CA TYR A 65 -2.95 -12.63 -3.36
C TYR A 65 -1.96 -11.66 -2.72
N LYS A 66 -1.29 -10.86 -3.55
CA LYS A 66 -0.48 -9.72 -3.11
C LYS A 66 -1.04 -8.43 -3.72
N PRO A 67 -0.98 -7.29 -3.02
CA PRO A 67 -1.38 -6.03 -3.60
C PRO A 67 -0.52 -5.73 -4.84
N GLU A 68 -1.13 -5.17 -5.88
CA GLU A 68 -0.41 -4.73 -7.08
C GLU A 68 0.48 -3.51 -6.78
N GLN A 69 0.05 -2.66 -5.85
CA GLN A 69 0.78 -1.47 -5.41
C GLN A 69 0.79 -1.37 -3.88
N GLY A 70 1.92 -0.93 -3.33
CA GLY A 70 2.13 -0.82 -1.88
C GLY A 70 2.38 -2.18 -1.23
N LYS A 71 2.21 -2.22 0.09
CA LYS A 71 2.33 -3.43 0.93
C LYS A 71 1.20 -3.46 1.97
N PRO A 72 0.91 -4.61 2.57
CA PRO A 72 -0.02 -4.69 3.69
C PRO A 72 0.28 -3.63 4.76
N ASN A 73 -0.78 -3.06 5.34
CA ASN A 73 -0.79 -1.92 6.26
C ASN A 73 -0.45 -0.55 5.68
N ASP A 74 -0.13 -0.42 4.38
CA ASP A 74 -0.04 0.91 3.77
C ASP A 74 -1.41 1.62 3.76
N PRO A 75 -1.43 2.96 3.86
CA PRO A 75 -2.67 3.72 3.89
C PRO A 75 -3.39 3.64 2.54
N VAL A 76 -4.72 3.57 2.60
CA VAL A 76 -5.60 3.71 1.44
C VAL A 76 -6.40 4.98 1.65
N ALA A 77 -6.17 5.99 0.80
CA ALA A 77 -6.92 7.23 0.84
C ALA A 77 -8.38 6.99 0.45
N PRO A 78 -9.35 7.63 1.12
CA PRO A 78 -10.75 7.55 0.74
C PRO A 78 -11.02 8.28 -0.58
N ALA A 79 -12.14 7.95 -1.21
CA ALA A 79 -12.66 8.74 -2.31
C ALA A 79 -13.08 10.14 -1.84
N LYS A 80 -13.15 11.10 -2.78
CA LYS A 80 -13.59 12.47 -2.47
C LYS A 80 -15.01 12.51 -1.88
N ASN A 81 -15.89 11.61 -2.31
CA ASN A 81 -17.18 11.39 -1.69
C ASN A 81 -17.03 10.28 -0.64
N PRO A 82 -17.30 10.54 0.65
CA PRO A 82 -17.08 9.58 1.72
C PRO A 82 -17.93 8.32 1.60
N SER A 83 -19.03 8.33 0.83
CA SER A 83 -19.88 7.16 0.57
C SER A 83 -19.43 6.31 -0.62
N GLN A 84 -18.35 6.69 -1.32
CA GLN A 84 -17.84 5.92 -2.44
C GLN A 84 -16.82 4.88 -2.00
N ASN A 85 -16.95 3.68 -2.55
CA ASN A 85 -15.97 2.61 -2.37
C ASN A 85 -14.66 2.94 -3.10
N VAL A 86 -13.56 2.40 -2.60
CA VAL A 86 -12.24 2.46 -3.22
C VAL A 86 -11.80 1.04 -3.53
N ASN A 87 -11.42 0.79 -4.78
CA ASN A 87 -10.87 -0.50 -5.17
C ASN A 87 -9.35 -0.53 -4.92
N VAL A 88 -8.87 -1.65 -4.40
CA VAL A 88 -7.43 -1.93 -4.30
C VAL A 88 -7.14 -3.19 -5.11
N SER A 89 -6.31 -3.06 -6.13
CA SER A 89 -5.99 -4.18 -7.04
C SER A 89 -4.98 -5.13 -6.41
N TYR A 90 -5.25 -6.43 -6.58
CA TYR A 90 -4.39 -7.51 -6.15
C TYR A 90 -4.07 -8.45 -7.32
N ILE A 91 -2.85 -8.99 -7.29
CA ILE A 91 -2.39 -10.00 -8.22
C ILE A 91 -2.37 -11.34 -7.50
N LYS A 92 -3.02 -12.35 -8.09
CA LYS A 92 -2.99 -13.73 -7.58
C LYS A 92 -1.55 -14.22 -7.48
N GLU A 93 -1.17 -14.74 -6.32
CA GLU A 93 0.11 -15.39 -6.15
C GLU A 93 0.08 -16.69 -6.94
N SER A 94 0.95 -16.81 -7.94
CA SER A 94 1.17 -18.08 -8.61
C SER A 94 1.82 -19.02 -7.60
N THR A 95 1.28 -20.23 -7.45
CA THR A 95 1.91 -21.33 -6.71
C THR A 95 3.15 -21.86 -7.41
N GLN A 96 3.82 -21.03 -8.22
CA GLN A 96 5.07 -21.42 -8.84
C GLN A 96 6.02 -21.79 -7.69
N PRO A 97 6.55 -23.02 -7.66
CA PRO A 97 7.62 -23.34 -6.73
C PRO A 97 8.69 -22.25 -6.87
N PRO A 98 9.37 -21.85 -5.78
CA PRO A 98 10.49 -20.92 -5.89
C PRO A 98 11.31 -21.40 -7.09
N ALA A 99 11.56 -20.50 -8.04
CA ALA A 99 12.37 -20.84 -9.20
C ALA A 99 13.58 -21.60 -8.67
N PRO A 100 13.95 -22.77 -9.25
CA PRO A 100 15.12 -23.50 -8.77
C PRO A 100 16.23 -22.47 -8.68
N ASP A 101 16.85 -22.34 -7.51
CA ASP A 101 17.93 -21.38 -7.26
C ASP A 101 18.81 -21.38 -8.50
N ASN A 102 18.67 -20.34 -9.33
CA ASN A 102 19.58 -20.20 -10.44
C ASN A 102 20.88 -19.87 -9.72
N PRO A 103 21.88 -20.77 -9.71
CA PRO A 103 23.07 -20.52 -8.93
C PRO A 103 23.59 -19.17 -9.40
N THR A 104 23.79 -18.28 -8.42
CA THR A 104 24.59 -17.07 -8.55
C THR A 104 25.71 -17.35 -9.56
N PRO A 105 25.98 -16.48 -10.56
CA PRO A 105 27.03 -16.75 -11.53
C PRO A 105 28.28 -17.17 -10.77
N GLN A 106 28.66 -18.42 -10.95
CA GLN A 106 29.88 -19.00 -10.40
C GLN A 106 31.01 -18.01 -10.75
N PRO A 107 31.85 -17.58 -9.80
CA PRO A 107 32.98 -16.75 -10.16
C PRO A 107 33.79 -17.50 -11.21
N THR A 108 34.01 -16.85 -12.35
CA THR A 108 34.88 -17.33 -13.42
C THR A 108 36.17 -17.85 -12.78
N PRO A 109 36.70 -19.03 -13.15
CA PRO A 109 38.03 -19.40 -12.68
C PRO A 109 38.98 -18.30 -13.15
N THR A 110 39.54 -17.58 -12.17
CA THR A 110 40.64 -16.64 -12.41
C THR A 110 41.76 -17.45 -13.07
N PRO A 111 42.33 -17.02 -14.20
CA PRO A 111 43.46 -17.73 -14.77
C PRO A 111 44.55 -17.81 -13.71
N GLU A 112 44.94 -19.04 -13.38
CA GLU A 112 46.03 -19.36 -12.47
C GLU A 112 47.26 -18.53 -12.89
N PRO A 113 47.90 -17.79 -11.97
CA PRO A 113 49.09 -17.02 -12.31
C PRO A 113 50.15 -18.02 -12.79
N LYS A 114 50.61 -17.87 -14.02
CA LYS A 114 51.78 -18.61 -14.52
C LYS A 114 52.90 -18.44 -13.51
N LYS A 115 53.26 -19.54 -12.86
CA LYS A 115 54.46 -19.66 -12.02
C LYS A 115 55.63 -19.03 -12.79
N PRO A 116 56.33 -18.02 -12.25
CA PRO A 116 57.51 -17.49 -12.90
C PRO A 116 58.57 -18.61 -12.93
N GLU A 117 59.08 -18.91 -14.12
CA GLU A 117 60.28 -19.72 -14.28
C GLU A 117 61.43 -19.02 -13.58
N THR A 118 61.94 -19.66 -12.52
CA THR A 118 63.15 -19.22 -11.83
C THR A 118 64.32 -19.32 -12.81
N ARG A 119 64.89 -18.18 -13.18
CA ARG A 119 66.20 -18.12 -13.83
C ARG A 119 67.24 -18.70 -12.87
N ASN A 120 67.69 -19.92 -13.13
CA ASN A 120 68.92 -20.42 -12.53
C ASN A 120 70.10 -19.83 -13.30
N SER A 121 70.56 -18.66 -12.86
CA SER A 121 71.93 -18.22 -13.13
C SER A 121 72.78 -18.58 -11.93
N LYS A 122 73.62 -19.61 -12.07
CA LYS A 122 74.90 -19.66 -11.38
C LYS A 122 76.00 -19.87 -12.43
N ASP A 123 76.78 -18.82 -12.49
CA ASP A 123 78.06 -18.62 -13.14
C ASP A 123 79.13 -19.67 -12.75
N SER A 124 80.21 -19.70 -13.57
CA SER A 124 81.51 -20.37 -13.42
C SER A 124 81.60 -21.78 -14.04
N ARG A 125 82.55 -22.12 -14.93
CA ARG A 125 83.92 -21.60 -15.07
C ARG A 125 84.48 -21.93 -16.46
N LYS A 126 85.20 -20.96 -17.04
CA LYS A 126 86.15 -21.11 -18.15
C LYS A 126 87.50 -21.58 -17.57
N GLY A 127 88.18 -22.51 -18.22
CA GLY A 127 89.53 -22.98 -17.86
C GLY A 127 89.78 -24.39 -18.36
#